data_AF-A0AAD8QH07-F1
#
_entry.id   AF-A0AAD8QH07-F1
#
_cell.length_a   1.000
_cell.length_b   1.000
_cell.length_c   1.000
_cell.angle_alpha   90.00
_cell.angle_beta   90.00
_cell.angle_gamma   90.00
#
_symmetry.space_group_name_H-M   'P 1'
#
loop_
_entity.id
_entity.type
_entity.pdbx_description
1 polymer ?
#
loop_
_entity_poly.entity_id
_entity_poly.type
_entity_poly.pdbx_seq_one_letter_code
_entity_poly.pdbx_strand_id
1 'polypeptide(L)'
;MDGPTAFTFVERFTRFFKRKDEFLVRTLALRLVDLTLPEFRFVGKILPSAVAASALFLARQILAVPLSNHPEELTGYKAVELMGCIEAMAMLMPEPKP
;
A
#
# COMPACT_ATOMS: atom_id res chain seq x y z
N MET A 1 13.66 -2.22 18.44
CA MET A 1 13.13 -1.62 17.20
C MET A 1 11.64 -1.46 17.45
N ASP A 2 11.22 -0.37 18.09
CA ASP A 2 9.86 -0.23 18.62
C ASP A 2 9.08 0.88 17.90
N GLY A 3 9.25 0.95 16.58
CA GLY A 3 8.57 1.91 15.71
C GLY A 3 7.43 1.28 14.92
N PRO A 4 6.40 2.05 14.54
CA PRO A 4 5.32 1.55 13.69
C PRO A 4 5.86 1.09 12.34
N THR A 5 5.41 -0.10 11.91
CA THR A 5 5.80 -0.70 10.63
C THR A 5 4.81 -0.34 9.53
N ALA A 6 5.15 -0.66 8.27
CA ALA A 6 4.22 -0.47 7.17
C ALA A 6 2.92 -1.27 7.38
N PHE A 7 3.00 -2.47 7.96
CA PHE A 7 1.81 -3.24 8.36
C PHE A 7 0.92 -2.47 9.33
N THR A 8 1.50 -1.88 10.38
CA THR A 8 0.76 -1.06 11.36
C THR A 8 0.03 0.11 10.68
N PHE A 9 0.65 0.76 9.70
CA PHE A 9 0.01 1.83 8.94
C PHE A 9 -1.09 1.33 8.02
N VAL A 10 -0.93 0.17 7.34
CA VAL A 10 -2.01 -0.43 6.54
C VAL A 10 -3.23 -0.70 7.43
N GLU A 11 -3.04 -1.28 8.60
CA GLU A 11 -4.15 -1.51 9.55
C GLU A 11 -4.81 -0.19 9.97
N ARG A 12 -4.01 0.84 10.26
CA ARG A 12 -4.52 2.16 10.63
C ARG A 12 -5.34 2.82 9.52
N PHE A 13 -4.86 2.78 8.28
CA PHE A 13 -5.54 3.37 7.12
C PHE A 13 -6.83 2.62 6.75
N THR A 14 -6.90 1.33 7.08
CA THR A 14 -8.02 0.46 6.71
C THR A 14 -8.94 0.12 7.88
N ARG A 15 -8.73 0.71 9.07
CA ARG A 15 -9.50 0.42 10.29
C ARG A 15 -11.02 0.63 10.17
N PHE A 16 -11.43 1.47 9.21
CA PHE A 16 -12.83 1.82 8.98
C PHE A 16 -13.47 1.04 7.83
N PHE A 17 -12.75 0.12 7.20
CA PHE A 17 -13.29 -0.70 6.13
C PHE A 17 -14.40 -1.61 6.66
N LYS A 18 -15.53 -1.64 5.95
CA LYS A 18 -16.72 -2.41 6.32
C LYS A 18 -17.24 -3.28 5.19
N ARG A 19 -16.80 -3.03 3.95
CA ARG A 19 -17.28 -3.73 2.76
C ARG A 19 -16.30 -4.83 2.33
N LYS A 20 -16.82 -5.86 1.66
CA LYS A 20 -16.03 -7.03 1.22
C LYS A 20 -14.89 -6.63 0.28
N ASP A 21 -15.16 -5.74 -0.67
CA ASP A 21 -14.17 -5.18 -1.60
C ASP A 21 -13.05 -4.42 -0.87
N GLU A 22 -13.40 -3.66 0.17
CA GLU A 22 -12.43 -2.95 1.01
C GLU A 22 -11.52 -3.93 1.79
N PHE A 23 -12.05 -5.04 2.30
CA PHE A 23 -11.23 -6.08 2.94
C PHE A 23 -10.26 -6.77 1.96
N LEU A 24 -10.67 -6.95 0.69
CA LEU A 24 -9.77 -7.45 -0.35
C LEU A 24 -8.63 -6.46 -0.61
N VAL A 25 -8.93 -5.15 -0.66
CA VAL A 25 -7.93 -4.08 -0.76
C VAL A 25 -6.94 -4.13 0.40
N ARG A 26 -7.41 -4.25 1.64
CA ARG A 26 -6.50 -4.38 2.81
C ARG A 26 -5.61 -5.61 2.68
N THR A 27 -6.18 -6.75 2.34
CA THR A 27 -5.44 -8.02 2.19
C THR A 27 -4.34 -7.90 1.15
N LEU A 28 -4.67 -7.34 -0.02
CA LEU A 28 -3.70 -7.13 -1.09
C LEU A 28 -2.62 -6.11 -0.70
N ALA A 29 -2.98 -5.02 -0.03
CA ALA A 29 -2.02 -4.05 0.46
C ALA A 29 -1.01 -4.66 1.45
N LEU A 30 -1.48 -5.50 2.39
CA LEU A 30 -0.59 -6.24 3.30
C LEU A 30 0.34 -7.18 2.53
N ARG A 31 -0.16 -7.85 1.50
CA ARG A 31 0.64 -8.73 0.62
C ARG A 31 1.71 -7.94 -0.14
N LEU A 32 1.37 -6.77 -0.68
CA LEU A 32 2.32 -5.89 -1.37
C LEU A 32 3.41 -5.38 -0.43
N VAL A 33 3.06 -5.00 0.81
CA VAL A 33 4.05 -4.65 1.84
C VAL A 33 5.01 -5.80 2.10
N ASP A 34 4.49 -7.02 2.24
CA ASP A 34 5.30 -8.21 2.50
C ASP A 34 6.27 -8.55 1.34
N LEU A 35 5.78 -8.48 0.10
CA LEU A 35 6.57 -8.73 -1.11
C LEU A 35 7.69 -7.71 -1.31
N THR A 36 7.46 -6.47 -0.89
CA THR A 36 8.36 -5.35 -1.19
C THR A 36 9.31 -5.02 -0.04
N LEU A 37 9.04 -5.54 1.16
CA LEU A 37 9.87 -5.39 2.35
C LEU A 37 11.35 -5.77 2.14
N PRO A 38 11.69 -6.85 1.39
CA PRO A 38 13.08 -7.22 1.11
C PRO A 38 13.80 -6.16 0.30
N GLU A 39 13.15 -5.59 -0.72
CA GLU A 39 13.72 -4.58 -1.62
C GLU A 39 13.89 -3.24 -0.90
N PHE A 40 12.88 -2.84 -0.12
CA PHE A 40 12.92 -1.59 0.66
C PHE A 40 13.91 -1.63 1.83
N ARG A 41 14.41 -2.80 2.22
CA ARG A 41 15.51 -2.92 3.21
C ARG A 41 16.82 -2.32 2.69
N PHE A 42 16.99 -2.23 1.36
CA PHE A 42 18.21 -1.76 0.72
C PHE A 42 18.13 -0.32 0.20
N VAL A 43 16.93 0.26 0.14
CA VAL A 43 16.67 1.61 -0.42
C VAL A 43 16.42 2.62 0.71
N GLY A 44 17.46 3.02 1.46
CA GLY A 44 17.43 4.22 2.34
C GLY A 44 16.24 4.39 3.31
N LYS A 45 16.04 5.62 3.84
CA LYS A 45 14.94 5.96 4.78
C LYS A 45 13.61 6.21 4.06
N ILE A 46 13.00 5.18 3.48
CA ILE A 46 11.58 5.29 3.09
C ILE A 46 10.73 5.15 4.34
N LEU A 47 9.77 6.07 4.52
CA LEU A 47 8.89 6.04 5.69
C LEU A 47 7.93 4.83 5.60
N PRO A 48 7.78 4.05 6.69
CA PRO A 48 6.83 2.94 6.72
C PRO A 48 5.39 3.34 6.36
N SER A 49 4.98 4.57 6.69
CA SER A 49 3.69 5.14 6.30
C SER A 49 3.55 5.34 4.78
N ALA A 50 4.62 5.76 4.10
CA ALA A 50 4.62 5.95 2.65
C ALA A 50 4.57 4.60 1.92
N VAL A 51 5.28 3.58 2.42
CA VAL A 51 5.18 2.19 1.91
C VAL A 51 3.74 1.69 2.05
N ALA A 52 3.15 1.82 3.24
CA ALA A 52 1.78 1.40 3.50
C ALA A 52 0.75 2.12 2.60
N ALA A 53 0.92 3.43 2.42
CA ALA A 53 0.05 4.22 1.55
C ALA A 53 0.17 3.76 0.09
N SER A 54 1.40 3.59 -0.42
CA SER A 54 1.68 3.14 -1.78
C SER A 54 1.04 1.78 -2.07
N ALA A 55 1.19 0.84 -1.14
CA ALA A 55 0.58 -0.48 -1.24
C ALA A 55 -0.96 -0.40 -1.27
N LEU A 56 -1.55 0.50 -0.48
CA LEU A 56 -3.00 0.71 -0.47
C LEU A 56 -3.51 1.31 -1.77
N PHE A 57 -2.79 2.28 -2.34
CA PHE A 57 -3.09 2.87 -3.64
C PHE A 57 -3.03 1.81 -4.75
N LEU A 58 -1.94 1.07 -4.83
CA LEU A 58 -1.75 0.03 -5.84
C LEU A 58 -2.79 -1.09 -5.72
N ALA A 59 -3.07 -1.55 -4.50
CA ALA A 59 -4.09 -2.57 -4.26
C ALA A 59 -5.49 -2.16 -4.74
N ARG A 60 -5.87 -0.89 -4.53
CA ARG A 60 -7.14 -0.35 -5.03
C ARG A 60 -7.19 -0.32 -6.55
N GLN A 61 -6.11 0.09 -7.20
CA GLN A 61 -6.03 0.12 -8.66
C GLN A 61 -6.16 -1.30 -9.25
N ILE A 62 -5.45 -2.28 -8.69
CA ILE A 62 -5.50 -3.68 -9.14
C ILE A 62 -6.92 -4.26 -9.01
N LEU A 63 -7.59 -3.99 -7.90
CA LEU A 63 -8.93 -4.53 -7.63
C LEU A 63 -10.07 -3.67 -8.22
N ALA A 64 -9.74 -2.58 -8.93
CA ALA A 64 -10.68 -1.60 -9.46
C ALA A 64 -11.72 -1.12 -8.42
N VAL A 65 -11.32 -1.03 -7.15
CA VAL A 65 -12.22 -0.61 -6.06
C VAL A 65 -12.28 0.92 -6.02
N PRO A 66 -13.47 1.53 -6.16
CA PRO A 66 -13.63 2.98 -6.11
C PRO A 66 -13.10 3.56 -4.80
N LEU A 67 -12.50 4.74 -4.90
CA LEU A 67 -12.13 5.55 -3.74
C LEU A 67 -13.41 6.02 -3.06
N SER A 68 -13.81 5.36 -1.97
CA SER A 68 -14.93 5.81 -1.15
C SER A 68 -14.63 7.16 -0.47
N ASN A 69 -13.34 7.51 -0.30
CA ASN A 69 -12.80 8.76 0.23
C ASN A 69 -11.53 9.13 -0.55
N HIS A 70 -11.14 10.41 -0.55
CA HIS A 70 -9.85 10.80 -1.12
C HIS A 70 -8.73 10.07 -0.37
N PRO A 71 -7.81 9.37 -1.05
CA PRO A 71 -6.81 8.54 -0.38
C PRO A 71 -5.79 9.37 0.39
N GLU A 72 -5.67 10.66 0.06
CA GLU A 72 -4.99 11.69 0.84
C GLU A 72 -5.61 11.88 2.23
N GLU A 73 -6.94 11.79 2.38
CA GLU A 73 -7.60 11.89 3.70
C GLU A 73 -7.30 10.68 4.59
N LEU A 74 -7.10 9.51 3.98
CA LEU A 74 -6.82 8.27 4.71
C LEU A 74 -5.35 8.14 5.08
N THR A 75 -4.46 8.55 4.18
CA THR A 75 -3.02 8.28 4.28
C THR A 75 -2.18 9.52 4.59
N GLY A 76 -2.71 10.71 4.33
CA GLY A 76 -1.98 11.97 4.36
C GLY A 76 -1.11 12.22 3.13
N TYR A 77 -1.14 11.34 2.13
CA TYR A 77 -0.29 11.41 0.93
C TYR A 77 -1.10 11.57 -0.36
N LYS A 78 -0.60 12.39 -1.26
CA LYS A 78 -1.03 12.44 -2.65
C LYS A 78 -0.40 11.30 -3.43
N ALA A 79 -1.11 10.80 -4.44
CA ALA A 79 -0.58 9.75 -5.30
C ALA A 79 0.78 10.11 -5.94
N VAL A 80 0.96 11.39 -6.30
CA VAL A 80 2.20 11.90 -6.92
C VAL A 80 3.41 11.78 -6.00
N GLU A 81 3.22 11.89 -4.69
CA GLU A 81 4.28 11.80 -3.68
C GLU A 81 4.71 10.35 -3.45
N LEU A 82 3.88 9.39 -3.87
CA LEU A 82 4.08 7.96 -3.68
C LEU A 82 4.51 7.25 -4.97
N MET A 83 4.55 7.96 -6.11
CA MET A 83 4.67 7.35 -7.43
C MET A 83 5.89 6.43 -7.56
N GLY A 84 7.07 6.88 -7.08
CA GLY A 84 8.28 6.04 -7.11
C GLY A 84 8.16 4.76 -6.28
N CYS A 85 7.47 4.80 -5.13
CA CYS A 85 7.18 3.59 -4.35
C CYS A 85 6.16 2.69 -5.05
N ILE A 86 5.11 3.27 -5.63
CA ILE A 86 4.07 2.52 -6.36
C ILE A 86 4.67 1.79 -7.56
N GLU A 87 5.52 2.47 -8.34
CA GLU A 87 6.21 1.90 -9.50
C GLU A 87 7.15 0.76 -9.08
N ALA A 88 7.96 0.97 -8.04
CA ALA A 88 8.84 -0.08 -7.51
C ALA A 88 8.03 -1.31 -7.05
N MET A 89 6.89 -1.12 -6.38
CA MET A 89 6.01 -2.22 -5.98
C MET A 89 5.40 -2.94 -7.18
N ALA A 90 4.98 -2.19 -8.20
CA ALA A 90 4.38 -2.77 -9.40
C ALA A 90 5.38 -3.64 -10.18
N MET A 91 6.66 -3.24 -10.24
CA MET A 91 7.72 -4.04 -10.89
C MET A 91 7.99 -5.37 -10.19
N LEU A 92 7.66 -5.49 -8.90
CA LEU A 92 7.87 -6.70 -8.10
C LEU A 92 6.66 -7.65 -8.14
N MET A 93 5.54 -7.21 -8.72
CA MET A 93 4.42 -8.10 -8.94
C MET A 93 4.74 -9.06 -10.08
N PRO A 94 4.51 -10.37 -9.92
CA PRO A 94 4.67 -11.31 -11.02
C PRO A 94 3.71 -10.90 -12.14
N GLU A 95 4.22 -10.81 -13.37
CA GLU A 95 3.36 -10.57 -14.52
C GLU A 95 2.27 -11.65 -14.58
N PRO A 96 1.03 -11.27 -14.96
CA PRO A 96 0.01 -12.28 -15.23
C PRO A 96 0.56 -13.22 -16.31
N LYS A 97 0.68 -14.50 -15.98
CA LYS A 97 1.03 -15.52 -16.98
C LYS A 97 -0.07 -15.49 -18.05
N PRO A 98 0.30 -15.40 -19.35
CA PRO A 98 -0.66 -15.44 -20.44
C PRO A 98 -1.45 -16.76 -20.47
#